data_AF-A0A7W0WBN0-F1
#
_entry.id   AF-A0A7W0WBN0-F1
#
_cell.length_a   1.000
_cell.length_b   1.000
_cell.length_c   1.000
_cell.angle_alpha   90.00
_cell.angle_beta   90.00
_cell.angle_gamma   90.00
#
_symmetry.space_group_name_H-M   'P 1'
#
loop_
_entity.id
_entity.type
_entity.pdbx_description
1 polymer ?
#
loop_
_entity_poly.entity_id
_entity_poly.type
_entity_poly.pdbx_seq_one_letter_code
_entity_poly.pdbx_strand_id
1 'polypeptide(L)'
;MTQSDWTNFLIAEVHNYGGFFGGNTVTFDAAPLAAPDDLRTLVIDTPALDNIRDRHTILANMVLALQMDGDRVDHARLLAAPTHEELRDALGPARLEGSLEAPLVLSGRCPSCERWVLGELLRPAGCGLCSAAE
;
A
#
# COMPACT_ATOMS: atom_id res chain seq x y z
N MET A 1 -22.17 4.35 -13.36
CA MET A 1 -20.99 4.94 -12.72
C MET A 1 -20.65 4.02 -11.57
N THR A 2 -19.81 3.02 -11.82
CA THR A 2 -19.34 2.09 -10.78
C THR A 2 -18.48 2.89 -9.81
N GLN A 3 -18.93 2.97 -8.56
CA GLN A 3 -18.10 3.39 -7.45
C GLN A 3 -16.99 2.34 -7.36
N SER A 4 -15.80 2.64 -7.89
CA SER A 4 -14.72 1.66 -7.85
C SER A 4 -14.22 1.57 -6.42
N ASP A 5 -14.65 0.52 -5.73
CA ASP A 5 -14.33 0.27 -4.34
C ASP A 5 -12.84 -0.05 -4.18
N TRP A 6 -12.21 0.55 -3.19
CA TRP A 6 -10.84 0.25 -2.81
C TRP A 6 -10.79 -1.06 -2.04
N THR A 7 -9.86 -1.94 -2.42
CA THR A 7 -9.62 -3.21 -1.73
C THR A 7 -8.19 -3.26 -1.21
N ASN A 8 -8.00 -3.68 0.04
CA ASN A 8 -6.68 -3.77 0.66
C ASN A 8 -6.06 -5.14 0.35
N PHE A 9 -4.89 -5.15 -0.29
CA PHE A 9 -4.12 -6.34 -0.64
C PHE A 9 -2.82 -6.40 0.15
N LEU A 10 -2.47 -7.60 0.65
CA LEU A 10 -1.17 -7.91 1.20
C LEU A 10 -0.29 -8.52 0.12
N ILE A 11 0.87 -7.92 -0.12
CA ILE A 11 1.86 -8.44 -1.06
C ILE A 11 2.54 -9.67 -0.45
N ALA A 12 2.47 -10.80 -1.14
CA ALA A 12 3.14 -12.04 -0.74
C ALA A 12 4.57 -12.10 -1.27
N GLU A 13 4.76 -11.84 -2.57
CA GLU A 13 6.04 -11.94 -3.25
C GLU A 13 6.11 -10.95 -4.43
N VAL A 14 7.28 -10.33 -4.66
CA VAL A 14 7.51 -9.44 -5.80
C VAL A 14 8.36 -10.17 -6.84
N HIS A 15 7.84 -10.29 -8.07
CA HIS A 15 8.44 -11.10 -9.13
C HIS A 15 9.44 -10.31 -9.96
N ASN A 16 9.07 -9.10 -10.40
CA ASN A 16 9.91 -8.29 -11.26
C ASN A 16 9.53 -6.80 -11.23
N TYR A 17 10.53 -5.97 -11.49
CA TYR A 17 10.37 -4.56 -11.84
C TYR A 17 10.70 -4.39 -13.32
N GLY A 18 9.70 -4.07 -14.13
CA GLY A 18 9.81 -3.85 -15.56
C GLY A 18 9.14 -4.93 -16.40
N GLY A 19 8.30 -4.51 -17.35
CA GLY A 19 7.64 -5.44 -18.28
C GLY A 19 8.61 -6.05 -19.30
N PHE A 20 8.19 -7.13 -19.96
CA PHE A 20 8.94 -7.91 -20.97
C PHE A 20 9.53 -7.07 -22.14
N PHE A 21 9.12 -5.80 -22.30
CA PHE A 21 9.60 -4.86 -23.32
C PHE A 21 10.00 -3.47 -22.77
N GLY A 22 10.52 -3.40 -21.53
CA GLY A 22 10.99 -2.13 -20.95
C GLY A 22 9.87 -1.23 -20.39
N GLY A 23 8.72 -1.81 -20.07
CA GLY A 23 7.60 -1.10 -19.45
C GLY A 23 7.90 -0.68 -18.01
N ASN A 24 7.28 0.41 -17.56
CA ASN A 24 7.41 0.92 -16.19
C ASN A 24 6.40 0.22 -15.26
N THR A 25 6.57 -1.07 -15.00
CA THR A 25 5.63 -1.86 -14.18
C THR A 25 6.30 -2.57 -13.02
N VAL A 26 5.51 -3.01 -12.05
CA VAL A 26 5.89 -4.01 -11.05
C VAL A 26 4.88 -5.17 -11.12
N THR A 27 5.37 -6.40 -11.02
CA THR A 27 4.53 -7.60 -10.91
C THR A 27 4.77 -8.26 -9.56
N PHE A 28 3.70 -8.68 -8.89
CA PHE A 28 3.78 -9.32 -7.59
C PHE A 28 2.55 -10.21 -7.37
N ASP A 29 2.67 -11.19 -6.48
CA ASP A 29 1.53 -11.91 -5.95
C ASP A 29 1.01 -11.21 -4.70
N ALA A 30 -0.32 -11.08 -4.61
CA ALA A 30 -0.99 -10.52 -3.45
C ALA A 30 -2.36 -11.14 -3.22
N ALA A 31 -2.82 -11.11 -1.97
CA ALA A 31 -4.16 -11.55 -1.60
C ALA A 31 -4.92 -10.41 -0.91
N PRO A 32 -6.24 -10.29 -1.11
CA PRO A 32 -7.07 -9.38 -0.32
C PRO A 32 -6.93 -9.69 1.17
N LEU A 33 -6.83 -8.67 2.03
CA LEU A 33 -6.75 -8.89 3.48
C LEU A 33 -7.96 -9.63 4.05
N ALA A 34 -9.14 -9.44 3.45
CA ALA A 34 -10.37 -10.12 3.82
C ALA A 34 -10.49 -11.56 3.27
N ALA A 35 -9.64 -11.94 2.32
CA ALA A 35 -9.65 -13.24 1.65
C ALA A 35 -8.20 -13.69 1.37
N PRO A 36 -7.43 -14.08 2.41
CA PRO A 36 -6.01 -14.37 2.27
C PRO A 36 -5.69 -15.58 1.38
N ASP A 37 -6.64 -16.48 1.19
CA ASP A 37 -6.50 -17.66 0.31
C ASP A 37 -6.67 -17.32 -1.19
N ASP A 38 -7.15 -16.12 -1.50
CA ASP A 38 -7.37 -15.62 -2.86
C ASP A 38 -6.12 -14.90 -3.39
N LEU A 39 -5.03 -15.67 -3.51
CA LEU A 39 -3.74 -15.19 -4.02
C LEU A 39 -3.81 -14.98 -5.54
N ARG A 40 -3.39 -13.80 -5.99
CA ARG A 40 -3.44 -13.39 -7.40
C ARG A 40 -2.15 -12.69 -7.81
N THR A 41 -1.71 -12.94 -9.04
CA THR A 41 -0.64 -12.15 -9.66
C THR A 41 -1.21 -10.84 -10.19
N LEU A 42 -0.68 -9.72 -9.72
CA LEU A 42 -1.08 -8.37 -10.11
C LEU A 42 0.08 -7.66 -10.80
N VAL A 43 -0.25 -6.83 -11.79
CA VAL A 43 0.71 -5.95 -12.49
C VAL A 43 0.24 -4.51 -12.29
N ILE A 44 1.14 -3.67 -11.77
CA ILE A 44 0.87 -2.25 -11.57
C ILE A 44 1.78 -1.44 -12.49
N ASP A 45 1.16 -0.58 -13.31
CA ASP A 45 1.86 0.45 -14.07
C ASP A 45 2.30 1.58 -13.14
N THR A 46 3.52 2.12 -13.30
CA THR A 46 4.06 3.19 -12.44
C THR A 46 3.15 4.43 -12.34
N PRO A 47 2.44 4.87 -13.41
CA PRO A 47 1.46 5.95 -13.30
C PRO A 47 0.27 5.68 -12.37
N ALA A 48 -0.04 4.42 -12.05
CA ALA A 48 -1.11 4.04 -11.10
C ALA A 48 -0.66 4.16 -9.63
N LEU A 49 0.59 4.54 -9.36
CA LEU A 49 1.11 4.70 -8.00
C LEU A 49 0.77 6.09 -7.43
N ASP A 50 -0.06 6.14 -6.39
CA ASP A 50 -0.57 7.41 -5.85
C ASP A 50 0.41 8.10 -4.89
N ASN A 51 0.93 7.35 -3.93
CA ASN A 51 1.78 7.87 -2.85
C ASN A 51 3.12 7.13 -2.72
N ILE A 52 3.46 6.31 -3.73
CA ILE A 52 4.70 5.55 -3.78
C ILE A 52 5.66 6.26 -4.72
N ARG A 53 6.84 6.62 -4.22
CA ARG A 53 7.84 7.41 -4.95
C ARG A 53 8.43 6.63 -6.12
N ASP A 54 8.70 5.35 -5.93
CA ASP A 54 9.38 4.50 -6.92
C ASP A 54 8.88 3.06 -6.81
N ARG A 55 8.53 2.44 -7.94
CA ARG A 55 8.07 1.04 -7.98
C ARG A 55 9.03 0.05 -7.30
N HIS A 56 10.33 0.29 -7.31
CA HIS A 56 11.35 -0.61 -6.73
C HIS A 56 11.29 -0.66 -5.20
N THR A 57 10.49 0.21 -4.58
CA THR A 57 10.25 0.24 -3.14
C THR A 57 9.03 -0.58 -2.72
N ILE A 58 8.30 -1.16 -3.68
CA ILE A 58 7.19 -2.06 -3.40
C ILE A 58 7.76 -3.42 -3.02
N LEU A 59 7.59 -3.83 -1.77
CA LEU A 59 8.20 -5.03 -1.21
C LEU A 59 7.13 -6.00 -0.69
N ALA A 60 7.55 -7.26 -0.50
CA ALA A 60 6.73 -8.26 0.18
C ALA A 60 6.30 -7.78 1.58
N ASN A 61 5.15 -8.25 2.04
CA ASN A 61 4.50 -7.90 3.30
C ASN A 61 4.04 -6.43 3.44
N MET A 62 4.13 -5.63 2.37
CA MET A 62 3.43 -4.34 2.30
C MET A 62 1.93 -4.52 2.05
N VAL A 63 1.14 -3.54 2.49
CA VAL A 63 -0.30 -3.48 2.24
C VAL A 63 -0.60 -2.32 1.30
N LEU A 64 -1.21 -2.63 0.15
CA LEU A 64 -1.68 -1.64 -0.81
C LEU A 64 -3.21 -1.59 -0.80
N ALA A 65 -3.78 -0.39 -0.77
CA ALA A 65 -5.15 -0.18 -1.22
C ALA A 65 -5.11 -0.11 -2.75
N LEU A 66 -5.87 -0.98 -3.41
CA LEU A 66 -5.96 -1.06 -4.86
C LEU A 66 -7.37 -0.70 -5.32
N GLN A 67 -7.45 0.12 -6.36
CA GLN A 67 -8.66 0.35 -7.14
C GLN A 67 -8.52 -0.39 -8.47
N MET A 68 -9.46 -1.27 -8.78
CA MET A 68 -9.43 -2.12 -9.97
C MET A 68 -10.35 -1.56 -11.06
N ASP A 69 -9.90 -1.61 -12.31
CA ASP A 69 -10.73 -1.47 -13.53
C ASP A 69 -10.67 -2.79 -14.32
N GLY A 70 -11.70 -3.61 -14.15
CA GLY A 70 -11.67 -5.01 -14.59
C GLY A 70 -10.55 -5.79 -13.92
N ASP A 71 -9.62 -6.30 -14.72
CA ASP A 71 -8.44 -7.06 -14.26
C ASP A 71 -7.20 -6.17 -14.05
N ARG A 72 -7.29 -4.86 -14.32
CA ARG A 72 -6.16 -3.93 -14.21
C ARG A 72 -6.24 -3.13 -12.93
N VAL A 73 -5.08 -2.80 -12.37
CA VAL A 73 -4.97 -1.84 -11.27
C VAL A 73 -4.99 -0.43 -11.89
N ASP A 74 -6.00 0.35 -11.55
CA ASP A 74 -6.16 1.75 -11.97
C ASP A 74 -5.43 2.69 -11.00
N HIS A 75 -5.55 2.41 -9.69
CA HIS A 75 -4.84 3.14 -8.63
C HIS A 75 -4.30 2.22 -7.54
N ALA A 76 -3.15 2.59 -6.98
CA ALA A 76 -2.48 1.87 -5.92
C ALA A 76 -1.87 2.83 -4.89
N ARG A 77 -2.30 2.66 -3.64
CA ARG A 77 -1.84 3.47 -2.51
C ARG A 77 -1.23 2.58 -1.43
N LEU A 78 0.00 2.87 -1.03
CA LEU A 78 0.64 2.20 0.11
C LEU A 78 -0.02 2.64 1.41
N LEU A 79 -0.44 1.66 2.22
CA LEU A 79 -1.08 1.87 3.52
C LEU A 79 -0.19 1.43 4.69
N ALA A 80 0.61 0.38 4.49
CA ALA A 80 1.46 -0.17 5.54
C ALA A 80 2.67 -0.94 4.99
N ALA A 81 3.70 -1.03 5.82
CA ALA A 81 4.88 -1.86 5.59
C ALA A 81 5.29 -2.62 6.87
N PRO A 82 6.15 -3.65 6.76
CA PRO A 82 6.67 -4.39 7.90
C PRO A 82 7.50 -3.53 8.84
N THR A 83 8.35 -2.67 8.28
CA THR A 83 9.24 -1.78 9.03
C THR A 83 8.97 -0.30 8.74
N HIS A 84 9.42 0.56 9.66
CA HIS A 84 9.34 2.01 9.44
C HIS A 84 10.18 2.44 8.24
N GLU A 85 11.37 1.85 8.09
CA GLU A 85 12.32 2.17 7.03
C GLU A 85 11.72 1.88 5.65
N GLU A 86 11.17 0.69 5.44
CA GLU A 86 10.51 0.33 4.18
C GLU A 86 9.31 1.23 3.87
N LEU A 87 8.51 1.59 4.88
CA LEU A 87 7.42 2.55 4.70
C LEU A 87 7.95 3.92 4.25
N ARG A 88 9.02 4.42 4.87
CA ARG A 88 9.60 5.74 4.56
C ARG A 88 10.30 5.76 3.21
N ASP A 89 11.00 4.69 2.85
CA ASP A 89 11.68 4.58 1.56
C ASP A 89 10.70 4.59 0.40
N ALA A 90 9.55 3.94 0.59
CA ALA A 90 8.48 3.90 -0.40
C ALA A 90 7.71 5.22 -0.53
N LEU A 91 7.34 5.85 0.59
CA LEU A 91 6.62 7.13 0.56
C LEU A 91 7.53 8.30 0.17
N GLY A 92 8.84 8.20 0.41
CA GLY A 92 9.78 9.30 0.26
C GLY A 92 9.61 10.39 1.33
N PRO A 93 10.14 11.61 1.12
CA PRO A 93 9.99 12.72 2.05
C PRO A 93 8.51 13.10 2.23
N ALA A 94 8.07 13.37 3.46
CA ALA A 94 6.72 13.86 3.69
C ALA A 94 6.55 15.24 3.06
N ARG A 95 5.54 15.39 2.19
CA ARG A 95 5.11 16.69 1.68
C ARG A 95 4.10 17.26 2.67
N LEU A 96 4.55 18.21 3.47
CA LEU A 96 3.68 18.96 4.36
C LEU A 96 3.14 20.16 3.57
N GLU A 97 1.84 20.21 3.35
CA GLU A 97 1.19 21.36 2.71
C GLU A 97 0.77 22.38 3.77
N GLY A 98 1.21 23.63 3.59
CA GLY A 98 0.84 24.74 4.46
C GLY A 98 1.54 24.77 5.82
N SER A 99 1.03 25.62 6.72
CA SER A 99 1.53 25.75 8.09
C SER A 99 0.92 24.68 8.99
N LEU A 100 1.77 23.98 9.76
CA LEU A 100 1.32 23.05 10.79
C LEU A 100 0.83 23.83 12.02
N GLU A 101 -0.44 23.64 12.39
CA GLU A 101 -1.00 24.19 13.64
C GLU A 101 -0.67 23.33 14.87
N ALA A 102 -0.29 22.05 14.64
CA ALA A 102 0.07 21.09 15.67
C ALA A 102 1.03 20.02 15.11
N PRO A 103 1.73 19.26 15.99
CA PRO A 103 2.51 18.10 15.56
C PRO A 103 1.64 17.08 14.81
N LEU A 104 2.10 16.66 13.62
CA LEU A 104 1.42 15.68 12.79
C LEU A 104 2.13 14.33 12.89
N VAL A 105 1.38 13.30 13.27
CA VAL A 105 1.86 11.91 13.21
C VAL A 105 1.72 11.42 11.77
N LEU A 106 2.84 11.16 11.11
CA LEU A 106 2.86 10.72 9.70
C LEU A 106 2.72 9.20 9.56
N SER A 107 3.23 8.47 10.54
CA SER A 107 3.23 7.01 10.57
C SER A 107 3.42 6.53 12.00
N GLY A 108 3.08 5.26 12.24
CA GLY A 108 3.31 4.62 13.53
C GLY A 108 3.12 3.11 13.47
N ARG A 109 3.64 2.42 14.50
CA ARG A 109 3.52 0.97 14.62
C ARG A 109 2.19 0.61 15.27
N CYS A 110 1.38 -0.19 14.60
CA CYS A 110 0.14 -0.73 15.16
C CYS A 110 0.48 -1.76 16.25
N PRO A 111 -0.07 -1.66 17.48
CA PRO A 111 0.21 -2.63 18.53
C PRO A 111 -0.40 -4.02 18.28
N SER A 112 -1.45 -4.10 17.44
CA SER A 112 -2.21 -5.35 17.26
C SER A 112 -1.71 -6.20 16.11
N CYS A 113 -1.34 -5.56 14.98
CA CYS A 113 -0.83 -6.28 13.80
C CYS A 113 0.67 -6.02 13.54
N GLU A 114 1.32 -5.26 14.42
CA GLU A 114 2.75 -4.93 14.45
C GLU A 114 3.34 -4.22 13.23
N ARG A 115 2.53 -3.96 12.19
CA ARG A 115 2.92 -3.23 10.98
C ARG A 115 3.07 -1.73 11.23
N TRP A 116 3.95 -1.10 10.46
CA TRP A 116 4.02 0.35 10.35
C TRP A 116 2.99 0.84 9.35
N VAL A 117 2.08 1.70 9.79
CA VAL A 117 0.96 2.20 8.99
C VAL A 117 1.04 3.72 8.83
N LEU A 118 0.32 4.25 7.83
CA LEU A 118 0.09 5.69 7.73
C LEU A 118 -0.62 6.25 8.96
N GLY A 119 -0.26 7.48 9.35
CA GLY A 119 -0.78 8.13 10.55
C GLY A 119 -2.31 8.19 10.59
N GLU A 120 -2.97 8.43 9.45
CA GLU A 120 -4.43 8.47 9.35
C GLU A 120 -5.12 7.13 9.62
N LEU A 121 -4.38 6.01 9.56
CA LEU A 121 -4.88 4.66 9.86
C LEU A 121 -4.68 4.27 11.32
N LEU A 122 -3.86 4.99 12.09
CA LEU A 122 -3.63 4.67 13.49
C LEU A 122 -4.88 4.91 14.34
N ARG A 123 -5.11 4.00 15.29
CA ARG A 123 -6.16 4.08 16.30
C ARG A 123 -5.57 3.75 17.67
N PRO A 124 -6.17 4.17 18.79
CA PRO A 124 -5.62 3.90 20.13
C PRO A 124 -5.37 2.42 20.44
N ALA A 125 -6.20 1.51 19.90
CA ALA A 125 -6.14 0.08 20.16
C ALA A 125 -5.71 -0.77 18.94
N GLY A 126 -5.27 -0.15 17.84
CA GLY A 126 -4.97 -0.86 16.61
C GLY A 126 -4.79 0.06 15.39
N CYS A 127 -5.19 -0.43 14.22
CA CYS A 127 -5.22 0.39 13.00
C CYS A 127 -6.41 0.03 12.10
N GLY A 128 -6.72 0.91 11.15
CA GLY A 128 -7.80 0.70 10.17
C GLY A 128 -7.66 -0.53 9.28
N LEU A 129 -6.51 -1.22 9.30
CA LEU A 129 -6.29 -2.46 8.54
C LEU A 129 -6.66 -3.72 9.32
N CYS A 130 -6.36 -3.78 10.63
CA CYS A 130 -6.63 -4.96 11.45
C CYS A 130 -7.87 -4.83 12.34
N SER A 131 -8.38 -3.60 12.53
CA SER A 131 -9.60 -3.35 13.34
C SER A 131 -10.87 -3.31 12.49
N ALA A 132 -10.74 -3.37 11.16
CA ALA A 132 -11.86 -3.45 10.22
C ALA A 132 -12.23 -4.91 9.86
N ALA A 133 -11.53 -5.88 10.44
CA ALA A 133 -11.74 -7.31 10.22
C ALA A 133 -12.62 -7.96 11.30
N GLU A 134 -13.34 -7.15 12.11
CA GLU A 134 -14.34 -7.60 13.10
C GLU A 134 -15.77 -7.30 12.63
#